data_AF-A0A371HFB5-F1
#
_entry.id   AF-A0A371HFB5-F1
#
_cell.length_a   1.000
_cell.length_b   1.000
_cell.length_c   1.000
_cell.angle_alpha   90.00
_cell.angle_beta   90.00
_cell.angle_gamma   90.00
#
_symmetry.space_group_name_H-M   'P 1'
#
loop_
_entity.id
_entity.type
_entity.pdbx_description
1 polymer ?
#
loop_
_entity_poly.entity_id
_entity_poly.type
_entity_poly.pdbx_seq_one_letter_code
_entity_poly.pdbx_strand_id
1 'polypeptide(L)'
;MDTQEAKELMEEVHEGTFDIHANGHSLAWKILRVGYYWTKMDANCCSHVKRCLKCQIYANSIHVSPSTLHNLMAPWPFPMWGLDMIGPNEPKASNGHRFILVAVYYFTKWVEVTSYASVTRNVMVKFIKRDIICRYGLLAYIITDNDPNLNNKMMIELCEHFKIRHHNFMPYRPKMNGVVEATYKNIKKIVQKMVVTYKDWHEMLPYTLHGYRTSIWTYRGATPYSLVYGMKVVLLVDVKIPSLRVLVEVELEDLDWVNSLMSWAALPKENQKGIRQKGTSLHIPVGRPSAQENLVDLQRSKGKIDSEL
;
A
#
# COMPACT_ATOMS: atom_id res chain seq x y z
N MET A 1 -35.00 33.22 -18.41
CA MET A 1 -35.09 32.22 -19.49
C MET A 1 -36.15 31.22 -19.08
N ASP A 2 -37.10 30.95 -19.98
CA ASP A 2 -38.20 30.03 -19.70
C ASP A 2 -37.72 28.57 -19.70
N THR A 3 -38.45 27.71 -19.01
CA THR A 3 -38.15 26.28 -18.88
C THR A 3 -38.17 25.54 -20.21
N GLN A 4 -39.02 25.97 -21.15
CA GLN A 4 -39.11 25.41 -22.49
C GLN A 4 -37.88 25.81 -23.33
N GLU A 5 -37.52 27.09 -23.35
CA GLU A 5 -36.32 27.61 -24.04
C GLU A 5 -35.04 26.95 -23.53
N ALA A 6 -34.93 26.72 -22.22
CA ALA A 6 -33.79 26.04 -21.61
C ALA A 6 -33.67 24.58 -22.07
N LYS A 7 -34.80 23.90 -22.26
CA LYS A 7 -34.81 22.52 -22.73
C LYS A 7 -34.37 22.43 -24.19
N GLU A 8 -34.93 23.27 -25.05
CA GLU A 8 -34.58 23.34 -26.48
C GLU A 8 -33.09 23.68 -26.67
N LEU A 9 -32.57 24.63 -25.89
CA LEU A 9 -31.15 24.98 -25.96
C LEU A 9 -30.24 23.84 -25.49
N MET A 10 -30.61 23.10 -24.44
CA MET A 10 -29.84 21.92 -24.01
C MET A 10 -29.88 20.81 -25.07
N GLU A 11 -31.04 20.57 -25.69
CA GLU A 11 -31.20 19.58 -26.77
C GLU A 11 -30.35 19.94 -27.99
N GLU A 12 -30.39 21.18 -28.45
CA GLU A 12 -29.60 21.61 -29.61
C GLU A 12 -28.09 21.55 -29.33
N VAL A 13 -27.64 21.97 -28.14
CA VAL A 13 -26.21 22.02 -27.82
C VAL A 13 -25.63 20.63 -27.48
N HIS A 14 -26.46 19.69 -27.01
CA HIS A 14 -26.08 18.33 -26.60
C HIS A 14 -26.44 17.21 -27.59
N GLU A 15 -27.36 17.44 -28.52
CA GLU A 15 -27.81 16.43 -29.50
C GLU A 15 -27.93 16.98 -30.93
N GLY A 16 -27.58 18.25 -31.17
CA GLY A 16 -27.63 18.89 -32.49
C GLY A 16 -26.60 18.36 -33.50
N THR A 17 -26.68 18.85 -34.73
CA THR A 17 -25.96 18.32 -35.91
C THR A 17 -24.42 18.30 -35.78
N PHE A 18 -23.84 19.14 -34.92
CA PHE A 18 -22.39 19.28 -34.70
C PHE A 18 -21.96 19.10 -33.23
N ASP A 19 -22.75 18.37 -32.43
CA ASP A 19 -22.46 18.09 -31.03
C ASP A 19 -21.48 16.89 -30.84
N ILE A 20 -20.90 16.78 -29.64
CA ILE A 20 -19.96 15.72 -29.20
C ILE A 20 -20.44 14.95 -27.95
N HIS A 21 -21.72 15.04 -27.58
CA HIS A 21 -22.28 14.46 -26.36
C HIS A 21 -21.49 14.81 -25.09
N ALA A 22 -21.17 16.10 -24.93
CA ALA A 22 -20.35 16.58 -23.81
C ALA A 22 -21.00 16.29 -22.44
N ASN A 23 -20.18 16.09 -21.40
CA ASN A 23 -20.68 15.91 -20.03
C ASN A 23 -21.44 17.16 -19.53
N GLY A 24 -22.30 16.99 -18.51
CA GLY A 24 -23.22 18.04 -18.05
C GLY A 24 -22.56 19.37 -17.68
N HIS A 25 -21.37 19.33 -17.06
CA HIS A 25 -20.62 20.54 -16.72
C HIS A 25 -20.05 21.24 -17.96
N SER A 26 -19.49 20.48 -18.91
CA SER A 26 -19.01 21.01 -20.19
C SER A 26 -20.16 21.61 -21.02
N LEU A 27 -21.34 20.99 -21.00
CA LEU A 27 -22.55 21.51 -21.64
C LEU A 27 -22.97 22.85 -21.03
N ALA A 28 -23.08 22.93 -19.70
CA ALA A 28 -23.41 24.16 -18.99
C ALA A 28 -22.40 25.28 -19.29
N TRP A 29 -21.11 24.96 -19.35
CA TRP A 29 -20.06 25.91 -19.71
C TRP A 29 -20.16 26.40 -21.16
N LYS A 30 -20.49 25.53 -22.10
CA LYS A 30 -20.65 25.89 -23.51
C LYS A 30 -21.84 26.83 -23.70
N ILE A 31 -22.96 26.54 -23.06
CA ILE A 31 -24.16 27.38 -23.05
C ILE A 31 -23.87 28.76 -22.43
N LEU A 32 -23.15 28.79 -21.31
CA LEU A 32 -22.75 30.04 -20.65
C LEU A 32 -21.87 30.92 -21.55
N ARG A 33 -20.92 30.32 -22.29
CA ARG A 33 -20.04 31.05 -23.22
C ARG A 33 -20.78 31.71 -24.37
N VAL A 34 -21.92 31.17 -24.79
CA VAL A 34 -22.77 31.74 -25.84
C VAL A 34 -23.66 32.87 -25.29
N GLY A 35 -23.69 33.06 -23.97
CA GLY A 35 -24.37 34.18 -23.31
C GLY A 35 -25.70 33.81 -22.63
N TYR A 36 -26.07 32.53 -22.60
CA TYR A 36 -27.29 32.06 -21.95
C TYR A 36 -27.04 31.62 -20.52
N TYR A 37 -27.97 31.94 -19.62
CA TYR A 37 -27.87 31.57 -18.20
C TYR A 37 -29.24 31.42 -17.55
N TRP A 38 -29.32 30.47 -16.60
CA TRP A 38 -30.44 30.37 -15.66
C TRP A 38 -29.99 29.71 -14.35
N THR A 39 -30.77 29.91 -13.28
CA THR A 39 -30.39 29.63 -11.89
C THR A 39 -30.01 28.17 -11.61
N LYS A 40 -30.59 27.22 -12.34
CA LYS A 40 -30.34 25.77 -12.19
C LYS A 40 -29.64 25.15 -13.41
N MET A 41 -28.92 25.95 -14.20
CA MET A 41 -28.31 25.52 -15.46
C MET A 41 -27.42 24.29 -15.32
N ASP A 42 -26.49 24.29 -14.36
CA ASP A 42 -25.55 23.17 -14.19
C ASP A 42 -26.26 21.86 -13.81
N ALA A 43 -27.21 21.94 -12.86
CA ALA A 43 -28.01 20.80 -12.45
C ALA A 43 -28.93 20.28 -13.57
N ASN A 44 -29.51 21.19 -14.36
CA ASN A 44 -30.36 20.84 -15.49
C ASN A 44 -29.55 20.18 -16.61
N CYS A 45 -28.38 20.73 -16.96
CA CYS A 45 -27.47 20.14 -17.95
C CYS A 45 -27.00 18.75 -17.51
N CYS A 46 -26.59 18.59 -16.26
CA CYS A 46 -26.23 17.28 -15.72
C CYS A 46 -27.38 16.28 -15.75
N SER A 47 -28.60 16.72 -15.45
CA SER A 47 -29.80 15.86 -15.50
C SER A 47 -30.20 15.51 -16.94
N HIS A 48 -30.02 16.44 -17.88
CA HIS A 48 -30.29 16.25 -19.30
C HIS A 48 -29.35 15.19 -19.90
N VAL A 49 -28.03 15.34 -19.70
CA VAL A 49 -27.02 14.36 -20.16
C VAL A 49 -27.24 12.98 -19.54
N LYS A 50 -27.64 12.92 -18.27
CA LYS A 50 -27.99 11.64 -17.60
C LYS A 50 -29.19 10.93 -18.22
N ARG A 51 -30.08 11.63 -18.91
CA ARG A 51 -31.26 11.08 -19.58
C ARG A 51 -31.02 10.76 -21.06
N CYS A 52 -29.95 11.27 -21.66
CA CYS A 52 -29.59 11.01 -23.04
C CYS A 52 -29.22 9.52 -23.23
N LEU A 53 -29.96 8.82 -24.08
CA LEU A 53 -29.79 7.37 -24.29
C LEU A 53 -28.40 7.03 -24.84
N LYS A 54 -27.87 7.84 -25.78
CA LYS A 54 -26.52 7.64 -26.33
C LYS A 54 -25.46 7.79 -25.24
N CYS A 55 -25.57 8.82 -24.40
CA CYS A 55 -24.69 8.99 -23.25
C CYS A 55 -24.81 7.84 -22.25
N GLN A 56 -26.00 7.30 -22.00
CA GLN A 56 -26.18 6.15 -21.10
C GLN A 56 -25.56 4.87 -21.65
N ILE A 57 -25.68 4.60 -22.96
CA ILE A 57 -25.12 3.41 -23.61
C ILE A 57 -23.60 3.42 -23.61
N TYR A 58 -22.99 4.58 -23.87
CA TYR A 58 -21.54 4.73 -23.99
C TYR A 58 -20.85 5.28 -22.72
N ALA A 59 -21.61 5.58 -21.66
CA ALA A 59 -21.04 5.98 -20.39
C ALA A 59 -20.21 4.85 -19.79
N ASN A 60 -18.99 5.17 -19.37
CA ASN A 60 -18.20 4.28 -18.54
C ASN A 60 -19.02 3.89 -17.30
N SER A 61 -19.20 2.59 -17.06
CA SER A 61 -19.84 2.10 -15.85
C SER A 61 -19.01 2.53 -14.64
N ILE A 62 -19.42 3.61 -13.96
CA ILE A 62 -18.81 3.99 -12.69
C ILE A 62 -19.25 2.94 -11.67
N HIS A 63 -18.45 1.89 -11.51
CA HIS A 63 -18.60 0.91 -10.43
C HIS A 63 -18.22 1.54 -9.08
N VAL A 64 -18.99 2.52 -8.60
CA VAL A 64 -19.01 2.81 -7.16
C VAL A 64 -19.94 1.79 -6.53
N SER A 65 -19.47 1.06 -5.51
CA SER A 65 -20.36 0.09 -4.85
C SER A 65 -21.49 0.83 -4.13
N PRO A 66 -22.73 0.34 -4.20
CA PRO A 66 -23.87 0.94 -3.50
C PRO A 66 -23.74 0.89 -1.97
N SER A 67 -22.83 0.07 -1.45
CA SER A 67 -22.69 -0.18 -0.01
C SER A 67 -21.43 0.47 0.57
N THR A 68 -21.62 1.11 1.72
CA THR A 68 -20.58 1.38 2.71
C THR A 68 -19.75 0.11 2.89
N LEU A 69 -18.43 0.21 2.74
CA LEU A 69 -17.52 -0.89 3.06
C LEU A 69 -17.78 -1.31 4.50
N HIS A 70 -18.45 -2.45 4.71
CA HIS A 70 -18.43 -3.10 6.00
C HIS A 70 -16.96 -3.43 6.29
N ASN A 71 -16.37 -2.76 7.28
CA ASN A 71 -15.14 -3.24 7.87
C ASN A 71 -15.43 -4.68 8.31
N LEU A 72 -14.79 -5.66 7.67
CA LEU A 72 -14.66 -6.98 8.24
C LEU A 72 -13.87 -6.80 9.53
N MET A 73 -14.57 -6.51 10.64
CA MET A 73 -13.99 -6.58 11.96
C MET A 73 -13.63 -8.03 12.19
N ALA A 74 -12.36 -8.31 11.97
CA ALA A 74 -11.75 -9.56 12.27
C ALA A 74 -11.80 -9.79 13.79
N PRO A 75 -12.36 -10.90 14.28
CA PRO A 75 -12.39 -11.20 15.71
C PRO A 75 -10.99 -11.43 16.30
N TRP A 76 -9.96 -11.68 15.47
CA TRP A 76 -8.57 -11.83 15.88
C TRP A 76 -7.61 -11.35 14.77
N PRO A 77 -6.31 -11.10 15.05
CA PRO A 77 -5.33 -10.67 14.05
C PRO A 77 -5.16 -11.68 12.90
N PHE A 78 -4.80 -11.20 11.71
CA PHE A 78 -4.43 -12.05 10.56
C PHE A 78 -5.46 -13.09 10.08
N PRO A 79 -6.79 -12.89 10.12
CA PRO A 79 -7.73 -13.98 9.85
C PRO A 79 -7.85 -14.35 8.37
N MET A 80 -7.37 -13.52 7.44
CA MET A 80 -7.68 -13.65 6.01
C MET A 80 -6.47 -13.34 5.15
N TRP A 81 -5.98 -14.37 4.44
CA TRP A 81 -4.83 -14.26 3.55
C TRP A 81 -5.21 -14.61 2.12
N GLY A 82 -4.70 -13.82 1.18
CA GLY A 82 -4.73 -14.13 -0.26
C GLY A 82 -3.42 -14.78 -0.65
N LEU A 83 -3.44 -15.92 -1.32
CA LEU A 83 -2.27 -16.63 -1.83
C LEU A 83 -2.29 -16.64 -3.35
N ASP A 84 -1.12 -16.46 -3.95
CA ASP A 84 -0.93 -16.49 -5.40
C ASP A 84 0.48 -16.98 -5.77
N MET A 85 0.62 -17.56 -6.95
CA MET A 85 1.88 -18.05 -7.48
C MET A 85 2.28 -17.24 -8.72
N ILE A 86 3.46 -16.63 -8.66
CA ILE A 86 4.05 -15.92 -9.81
C ILE A 86 5.09 -16.82 -10.46
N GLY A 87 4.88 -17.15 -11.74
CA GLY A 87 5.89 -17.83 -12.56
C GLY A 87 5.28 -18.75 -13.62
N PRO A 88 6.12 -19.51 -14.34
CA PRO A 88 7.58 -19.54 -14.21
C PRO A 88 8.25 -18.26 -14.73
N ASN A 89 9.21 -17.73 -13.97
CA ASN A 89 10.07 -16.62 -14.37
C ASN A 89 11.26 -17.16 -15.15
N GLU A 90 11.51 -16.59 -16.32
CA GLU A 90 12.66 -16.90 -17.18
C GLU A 90 13.51 -15.63 -17.39
N PRO A 91 14.85 -15.72 -17.27
CA PRO A 91 15.63 -16.90 -16.90
C PRO A 91 15.45 -17.28 -15.42
N LYS A 92 15.70 -18.56 -15.10
CA LYS A 92 15.77 -19.04 -13.71
C LYS A 92 16.74 -18.19 -12.89
N ALA A 93 16.44 -18.04 -11.61
CA ALA A 93 17.37 -17.47 -10.64
C ALA A 93 18.68 -18.27 -10.59
N SER A 94 19.75 -17.66 -10.08
CA SER A 94 21.05 -18.31 -9.89
C SER A 94 20.97 -19.55 -8.99
N ASN A 95 20.04 -19.60 -8.03
CA ASN A 95 19.76 -20.77 -7.20
C ASN A 95 18.81 -21.82 -7.85
N GLY A 96 18.47 -21.65 -9.13
CA GLY A 96 17.56 -22.53 -9.86
C GLY A 96 16.07 -22.29 -9.60
N HIS A 97 15.70 -21.32 -8.75
CA HIS A 97 14.31 -20.97 -8.50
C HIS A 97 13.67 -20.31 -9.73
N ARG A 98 12.37 -20.56 -9.94
CA ARG A 98 11.60 -20.01 -11.07
C ARG A 98 10.18 -19.60 -10.70
N PHE A 99 9.73 -19.93 -9.49
CA PHE A 99 8.40 -19.58 -8.99
C PHE A 99 8.53 -18.73 -7.74
N ILE A 100 7.54 -17.87 -7.50
CA ILE A 100 7.43 -17.02 -6.32
C ILE A 100 6.02 -17.21 -5.76
N LEU A 101 5.92 -17.79 -4.57
CA LEU A 101 4.67 -17.86 -3.81
C LEU A 101 4.55 -16.59 -2.98
N VAL A 102 3.41 -15.90 -3.11
CA VAL A 102 3.12 -14.68 -2.38
C VAL A 102 1.86 -14.89 -1.55
N ALA A 103 1.90 -14.45 -0.29
CA ALA A 103 0.74 -14.38 0.59
C ALA A 103 0.54 -12.94 1.07
N VAL A 104 -0.67 -12.42 0.90
CA VAL A 104 -1.04 -11.05 1.27
C VAL A 104 -2.12 -11.07 2.33
N TYR A 105 -1.83 -10.49 3.48
CA TYR A 105 -2.82 -10.26 4.51
C TYR A 105 -3.74 -9.11 4.09
N TYR A 106 -5.04 -9.37 4.02
CA TYR A 106 -6.01 -8.44 3.42
C TYR A 106 -6.11 -7.08 4.10
N PHE A 107 -5.97 -7.00 5.43
CA PHE A 107 -6.25 -5.77 6.17
C PHE A 107 -5.10 -4.75 6.07
N THR A 108 -3.91 -5.15 6.53
CA THR A 108 -2.72 -4.28 6.55
C THR A 108 -1.95 -4.30 5.24
N LYS A 109 -2.27 -5.23 4.34
CA LYS A 109 -1.47 -5.53 3.14
C LYS A 109 -0.07 -5.99 3.49
N TRP A 110 0.08 -6.65 4.64
CA TRP A 110 1.31 -7.36 4.95
C TRP A 110 1.53 -8.47 3.93
N VAL A 111 2.77 -8.64 3.48
CA VAL A 111 3.12 -9.57 2.40
C VAL A 111 4.19 -10.51 2.87
N GLU A 112 3.99 -11.82 2.74
CA GLU A 112 5.02 -12.85 2.83
C GLU A 112 5.33 -13.40 1.43
N VAL A 113 6.60 -13.64 1.13
CA VAL A 113 7.05 -14.13 -0.18
C VAL A 113 8.10 -15.22 0.01
N THR A 114 8.04 -16.27 -0.78
CA THR A 114 9.11 -17.28 -0.87
C THR A 114 9.26 -17.76 -2.30
N SER A 115 10.49 -18.02 -2.73
CA SER A 115 10.80 -18.53 -4.07
C SER A 115 11.04 -20.03 -4.07
N TYR A 116 10.73 -20.69 -5.20
CA TYR A 116 10.87 -22.14 -5.36
C TYR A 116 11.35 -22.53 -6.76
N ALA A 117 12.09 -23.64 -6.86
CA ALA A 117 12.47 -24.27 -8.13
C ALA A 117 11.29 -24.95 -8.84
N SER A 118 10.39 -25.55 -8.07
CA SER A 118 9.16 -26.16 -8.56
C SER A 118 8.02 -25.94 -7.59
N VAL A 119 6.81 -25.81 -8.12
CA VAL A 119 5.59 -25.75 -7.31
C VAL A 119 5.13 -27.17 -7.07
N THR A 120 5.30 -27.65 -5.83
CA THR A 120 4.70 -28.91 -5.39
C THR A 120 3.66 -28.64 -4.33
N ARG A 121 2.70 -29.55 -4.23
CA ARG A 121 1.65 -29.48 -3.21
C ARG A 121 2.21 -29.40 -1.78
N ASN A 122 3.29 -30.14 -1.50
CA ASN A 122 3.99 -30.13 -0.21
C ASN A 122 4.62 -28.78 0.12
N VAL A 123 5.14 -28.08 -0.89
CA VAL A 123 5.78 -26.78 -0.71
C VAL A 123 4.77 -25.75 -0.18
N MET A 124 3.54 -25.73 -0.69
CA MET A 124 2.54 -24.75 -0.23
C MET A 124 2.03 -25.06 1.17
N VAL A 125 1.79 -26.35 1.48
CA VAL A 125 1.42 -26.77 2.83
C VAL A 125 2.51 -26.39 3.84
N LYS A 126 3.78 -26.60 3.50
CA LYS A 126 4.92 -26.18 4.34
C LYS A 126 4.95 -24.67 4.50
N PHE A 127 4.75 -23.91 3.43
CA PHE A 127 4.71 -22.46 3.48
C PHE A 127 3.58 -21.94 4.38
N ILE A 128 2.35 -22.44 4.23
CA ILE A 128 1.22 -22.01 5.06
C ILE A 128 1.47 -22.35 6.53
N LYS A 129 1.95 -23.56 6.83
CA LYS A 129 2.26 -23.95 8.21
C LYS A 129 3.37 -23.07 8.80
N ARG A 130 4.54 -23.03 8.15
CA ARG A 130 5.76 -22.40 8.68
C ARG A 130 5.71 -20.87 8.63
N ASP A 131 5.34 -20.32 7.48
CA ASP A 131 5.51 -18.89 7.21
C ASP A 131 4.25 -18.07 7.53
N ILE A 132 3.10 -18.73 7.66
CA ILE A 132 1.84 -18.07 8.00
C ILE A 132 1.34 -18.48 9.39
N ILE A 133 0.96 -19.74 9.60
CA ILE A 133 0.34 -20.20 10.86
C ILE A 133 1.29 -20.08 12.05
N CYS A 134 2.52 -20.59 11.93
CA CYS A 134 3.51 -20.54 13.01
C CYS A 134 4.00 -19.11 13.32
N ARG A 135 3.85 -18.15 12.40
CA ARG A 135 4.27 -16.76 12.60
C ARG A 135 3.16 -15.85 13.11
N TYR A 136 1.95 -16.02 12.58
CA TYR A 136 0.84 -15.08 12.80
C TYR A 136 -0.35 -15.69 13.54
N GLY A 137 -0.33 -17.00 13.76
CA GLY A 137 -1.43 -17.74 14.35
C GLY A 137 -2.43 -18.28 13.33
N LEU A 138 -3.53 -18.82 13.84
CA LEU A 138 -4.52 -19.53 13.04
C LEU A 138 -5.35 -18.56 12.17
N LEU A 139 -5.58 -18.97 10.93
CA LEU A 139 -6.33 -18.22 9.95
C LEU A 139 -7.81 -18.63 9.97
N ALA A 140 -8.71 -17.69 9.70
CA ALA A 140 -10.11 -18.03 9.45
C ALA A 140 -10.35 -18.38 7.98
N TYR A 141 -9.67 -17.68 7.07
CA TYR A 141 -9.88 -17.75 5.63
C TYR A 141 -8.57 -17.78 4.86
N ILE A 142 -8.47 -18.70 3.90
CA ILE A 142 -7.47 -18.64 2.84
C ILE A 142 -8.20 -18.44 1.52
N ILE A 143 -7.75 -17.44 0.76
CA ILE A 143 -8.25 -17.14 -0.58
C ILE A 143 -7.13 -17.44 -1.57
N THR A 144 -7.36 -18.35 -2.51
CA THR A 144 -6.41 -18.67 -3.59
C THR A 144 -7.04 -18.36 -4.94
N ASP A 145 -6.23 -18.30 -5.99
CA ASP A 145 -6.76 -18.37 -7.35
C ASP A 145 -7.28 -19.77 -7.70
N ASN A 146 -7.79 -19.91 -8.92
CA ASN A 146 -8.25 -21.20 -9.43
C ASN A 146 -7.10 -22.09 -9.93
N ASP A 147 -5.83 -21.77 -9.63
CA ASP A 147 -4.70 -22.57 -10.07
C ASP A 147 -4.74 -23.97 -9.42
N PRO A 148 -4.63 -25.05 -10.21
CA PRO A 148 -4.70 -26.42 -9.70
C PRO A 148 -3.52 -26.77 -8.77
N ASN A 149 -2.42 -26.03 -8.84
CA ASN A 149 -1.36 -26.12 -7.84
C ASN A 149 -1.90 -25.68 -6.49
N LEU A 150 -2.53 -24.49 -6.40
CA LEU A 150 -3.07 -23.97 -5.14
C LEU A 150 -4.27 -24.80 -4.64
N ASN A 151 -5.11 -25.30 -5.54
CA ASN A 151 -6.33 -26.05 -5.22
C ASN A 151 -6.12 -27.57 -5.30
N ASN A 152 -5.43 -28.13 -4.31
CA ASN A 152 -5.12 -29.56 -4.27
C ASN A 152 -5.65 -30.26 -3.01
N LYS A 153 -5.67 -31.59 -3.04
CA LYS A 153 -6.15 -32.43 -1.92
C LYS A 153 -5.45 -32.12 -0.58
N MET A 154 -4.15 -31.88 -0.58
CA MET A 154 -3.41 -31.57 0.66
C MET A 154 -3.74 -30.18 1.20
N MET A 155 -4.11 -29.23 0.33
CA MET A 155 -4.62 -27.93 0.75
C MET A 155 -5.99 -28.08 1.43
N ILE A 156 -6.85 -28.94 0.88
CA ILE A 156 -8.16 -29.27 1.48
C ILE A 156 -7.95 -29.94 2.85
N GLU A 157 -7.13 -30.98 2.91
CA GLU A 157 -6.81 -31.70 4.16
C GLU A 157 -6.20 -30.77 5.22
N LEU A 158 -5.31 -29.84 4.81
CA LEU A 158 -4.76 -28.81 5.69
C LEU A 158 -5.87 -27.91 6.26
N CYS A 159 -6.74 -27.40 5.38
CA CYS A 159 -7.83 -26.52 5.77
C CYS A 159 -8.82 -27.21 6.70
N GLU A 160 -9.15 -28.48 6.44
CA GLU A 160 -10.02 -29.29 7.30
C GLU A 160 -9.40 -29.57 8.68
N HIS A 161 -8.09 -29.84 8.72
CA HIS A 161 -7.35 -30.09 9.95
C HIS A 161 -7.33 -28.85 10.86
N PHE A 162 -7.04 -27.68 10.28
CA PHE A 162 -6.96 -26.41 11.01
C PHE A 162 -8.29 -25.65 11.07
N LYS A 163 -9.38 -26.22 10.54
CA LYS A 163 -10.71 -25.57 10.44
C LYS A 163 -10.69 -24.21 9.72
N ILE A 164 -9.81 -24.09 8.73
CA ILE A 164 -9.67 -22.91 7.88
C ILE A 164 -10.70 -23.00 6.76
N ARG A 165 -11.42 -21.91 6.50
CA ARG A 165 -12.34 -21.83 5.35
C ARG A 165 -11.54 -21.46 4.11
N HIS A 166 -11.50 -22.38 3.15
CA HIS A 166 -10.86 -22.15 1.87
C HIS A 166 -11.85 -21.63 0.84
N HIS A 167 -11.48 -20.55 0.15
CA HIS A 167 -12.26 -19.96 -0.93
C HIS A 167 -11.38 -19.73 -2.14
N ASN A 168 -11.92 -19.94 -3.33
CA ASN A 168 -11.26 -19.50 -4.56
C ASN A 168 -11.68 -18.08 -4.89
N PHE A 169 -10.81 -17.35 -5.61
CA PHE A 169 -11.14 -16.05 -6.17
C PHE A 169 -12.44 -16.17 -7.00
N MET A 170 -13.52 -15.59 -6.50
CA MET A 170 -14.77 -15.52 -7.25
C MET A 170 -14.63 -14.48 -8.38
N PRO A 171 -14.97 -14.81 -9.64
CA PRO A 171 -14.96 -13.84 -10.75
C PRO A 171 -15.77 -12.57 -10.44
N TYR A 172 -16.81 -12.72 -9.62
CA TYR A 172 -17.79 -11.68 -9.30
C TYR A 172 -17.50 -10.86 -8.02
N ARG A 173 -16.33 -11.03 -7.38
CA ARG A 173 -15.88 -10.13 -6.27
C ARG A 173 -14.61 -9.33 -6.64
N PRO A 174 -14.65 -8.50 -7.71
CA PRO A 174 -13.48 -7.83 -8.25
C PRO A 174 -12.79 -6.87 -7.26
N LYS A 175 -13.51 -6.31 -6.28
CA LYS A 175 -12.90 -5.40 -5.28
C LYS A 175 -11.88 -6.10 -4.38
N MET A 176 -12.19 -7.28 -3.85
CA MET A 176 -11.26 -7.98 -2.94
C MET A 176 -10.07 -8.55 -3.70
N ASN A 177 -10.34 -9.15 -4.86
CA ASN A 177 -9.31 -9.73 -5.73
C ASN A 177 -8.41 -8.63 -6.28
N GLY A 178 -9.00 -7.52 -6.74
CA GLY A 178 -8.27 -6.41 -7.34
C GLY A 178 -7.25 -5.74 -6.41
N VAL A 179 -7.51 -5.69 -5.10
CA VAL A 179 -6.53 -5.12 -4.15
C VAL A 179 -5.34 -6.07 -3.93
N VAL A 180 -5.60 -7.38 -3.91
CA VAL A 180 -4.56 -8.39 -3.79
C VAL A 180 -3.75 -8.47 -5.09
N GLU A 181 -4.40 -8.48 -6.25
CA GLU A 181 -3.77 -8.37 -7.57
C GLU A 181 -2.92 -7.10 -7.73
N ALA A 182 -3.42 -5.94 -7.28
CA ALA A 182 -2.66 -4.69 -7.30
C ALA A 182 -1.40 -4.79 -6.43
N THR A 183 -1.48 -5.50 -5.31
CA THR A 183 -0.34 -5.75 -4.43
C THR A 183 0.70 -6.63 -5.12
N TYR A 184 0.28 -7.71 -5.77
CA TYR A 184 1.18 -8.58 -6.55
C TYR A 184 1.85 -7.82 -7.70
N LYS A 185 1.08 -7.04 -8.46
CA LYS A 185 1.60 -6.19 -9.54
C LYS A 185 2.63 -5.20 -9.02
N ASN A 186 2.43 -4.65 -7.82
CA ASN A 186 3.40 -3.75 -7.19
C ASN A 186 4.68 -4.48 -6.80
N ILE A 187 4.58 -5.62 -6.09
CA ILE A 187 5.74 -6.44 -5.71
C ILE A 187 6.55 -6.83 -6.94
N LYS A 188 5.90 -7.32 -8.00
CA LYS A 188 6.55 -7.68 -9.26
C LYS A 188 7.34 -6.49 -9.85
N LYS A 189 6.74 -5.29 -9.86
CA LYS A 189 7.41 -4.06 -10.32
C LYS A 189 8.61 -3.68 -9.44
N ILE A 190 8.52 -3.84 -8.13
CA ILE A 190 9.64 -3.53 -7.21
C ILE A 190 10.78 -4.52 -7.43
N VAL A 191 10.49 -5.82 -7.48
CA VAL A 191 11.51 -6.85 -7.77
C VAL A 191 12.21 -6.55 -9.10
N GLN A 192 11.44 -6.27 -10.16
CA GLN A 192 12.00 -5.93 -11.48
C GLN A 192 12.93 -4.71 -11.47
N LYS A 193 12.74 -3.76 -10.54
CA LYS A 193 13.60 -2.58 -10.40
C LYS A 193 14.84 -2.83 -9.54
N MET A 194 14.77 -3.76 -8.59
CA MET A 194 15.86 -4.07 -7.65
C MET A 194 16.89 -5.04 -8.24
N VAL A 195 16.47 -5.83 -9.23
CA VAL A 195 17.28 -6.85 -9.89
C VAL A 195 18.36 -6.23 -10.76
N VAL A 196 19.60 -6.72 -10.64
CA VAL A 196 20.75 -6.21 -11.40
C VAL A 196 21.09 -7.12 -12.58
N THR A 197 21.09 -8.44 -12.36
CA THR A 197 21.57 -9.44 -13.34
C THR A 197 20.46 -10.31 -13.93
N TYR A 198 19.20 -10.03 -13.58
CA TYR A 198 18.02 -10.83 -13.89
C TYR A 198 17.98 -12.25 -13.29
N LYS A 199 19.09 -12.75 -12.72
CA LYS A 199 19.17 -14.06 -12.04
C LYS A 199 19.24 -13.93 -10.51
N ASP A 200 19.50 -12.73 -10.00
CA ASP A 200 19.60 -12.38 -8.58
C ASP A 200 18.25 -12.03 -7.93
N TRP A 201 17.13 -12.14 -8.66
CA TRP A 201 15.83 -11.73 -8.15
C TRP A 201 15.41 -12.41 -6.84
N HIS A 202 15.86 -13.64 -6.60
CA HIS A 202 15.55 -14.38 -5.38
C HIS A 202 16.25 -13.78 -4.14
N GLU A 203 17.46 -13.24 -4.30
CA GLU A 203 18.20 -12.53 -3.25
C GLU A 203 17.58 -11.16 -2.96
N MET A 204 16.93 -10.56 -3.97
CA MET A 204 16.27 -9.26 -3.83
C MET A 204 14.89 -9.33 -3.15
N LEU A 205 14.32 -10.52 -2.94
CA LEU A 205 13.00 -10.68 -2.33
C LEU A 205 12.92 -10.14 -0.89
N PRO A 206 13.85 -10.43 0.04
CA PRO A 206 13.79 -9.88 1.39
C PRO A 206 13.90 -8.36 1.41
N TYR A 207 14.77 -7.77 0.57
CA TYR A 207 14.92 -6.32 0.46
C TYR A 207 13.68 -5.65 -0.15
N THR A 208 13.09 -6.29 -1.16
CA THR A 208 11.83 -5.84 -1.78
C THR A 208 10.70 -5.85 -0.76
N LEU A 209 10.58 -6.92 0.03
CA LEU A 209 9.59 -7.01 1.10
C LEU A 209 9.80 -5.93 2.15
N HIS A 210 11.05 -5.71 2.59
CA HIS A 210 11.37 -4.66 3.55
C HIS A 210 10.97 -3.29 3.02
N GLY A 211 11.38 -2.93 1.79
CA GLY A 211 11.03 -1.66 1.16
C GLY A 211 9.52 -1.48 0.99
N TYR A 212 8.81 -2.53 0.57
CA TYR A 212 7.34 -2.49 0.46
C TYR A 212 6.66 -2.26 1.82
N ARG A 213 7.07 -2.99 2.86
CA ARG A 213 6.46 -2.94 4.20
C ARG A 213 6.67 -1.59 4.89
N THR A 214 7.73 -0.86 4.54
CA THR A 214 8.11 0.41 5.17
C THR A 214 7.73 1.64 4.34
N SER A 215 7.25 1.44 3.11
CA SER A 215 6.75 2.52 2.24
C SER A 215 5.35 2.98 2.68
N ILE A 216 5.16 4.30 2.77
CA ILE A 216 3.86 4.90 3.12
C ILE A 216 2.88 4.72 1.96
N TRP A 217 1.65 4.30 2.28
CA TRP A 217 0.57 4.25 1.31
C TRP A 217 -0.21 5.57 1.27
N THR A 218 -0.28 6.18 0.08
CA THR A 218 -0.81 7.53 -0.17
C THR A 218 -2.23 7.78 0.35
N TYR A 219 -3.09 6.76 0.37
CA TYR A 219 -4.47 6.93 0.85
C TYR A 219 -4.65 6.73 2.37
N ARG A 220 -3.69 6.09 3.05
CA ARG A 220 -3.82 5.70 4.48
C ARG A 220 -2.83 6.42 5.39
N GLY A 221 -1.79 7.05 4.85
CA GLY A 221 -0.75 7.74 5.64
C GLY A 221 0.08 6.83 6.56
N ALA A 222 -0.12 5.50 6.46
CA ALA A 222 0.53 4.49 7.29
C ALA A 222 1.28 3.47 6.41
N THR A 223 2.28 2.82 7.01
CA THR A 223 3.05 1.73 6.37
C THR A 223 2.48 0.38 6.80
N PRO A 224 2.50 -0.66 5.95
CA PRO A 224 2.11 -2.01 6.36
C PRO A 224 2.80 -2.47 7.66
N TYR A 225 4.06 -2.10 7.85
CA TYR A 225 4.82 -2.37 9.07
C TYR A 225 4.20 -1.73 10.31
N SER A 226 3.90 -0.43 10.25
CA SER A 226 3.25 0.27 11.37
C SER A 226 1.87 -0.27 11.71
N LEU A 227 1.14 -0.78 10.73
CA LEU A 227 -0.18 -1.39 10.94
C LEU A 227 -0.11 -2.77 11.58
N VAL A 228 0.99 -3.50 11.38
CA VAL A 228 1.20 -4.83 11.98
C VAL A 228 1.79 -4.74 13.38
N TYR A 229 2.82 -3.91 13.56
CA TYR A 229 3.57 -3.84 14.82
C TYR A 229 3.16 -2.67 15.73
N GLY A 230 2.24 -1.81 15.27
CA GLY A 230 1.81 -0.63 16.03
C GLY A 230 2.85 0.51 16.09
N MET A 231 4.03 0.32 15.51
CA MET A 231 5.12 1.31 15.50
C MET A 231 5.83 1.39 14.16
N LYS A 232 6.40 2.56 13.86
CA LYS A 232 7.23 2.74 12.67
C LYS A 232 8.55 2.00 12.85
N VAL A 233 9.00 1.31 11.81
CA VAL A 233 10.34 0.71 11.76
C VAL A 233 11.43 1.78 11.96
N VAL A 234 12.59 1.39 12.48
CA VAL A 234 13.83 2.18 12.41
C VAL A 234 14.53 1.83 11.10
N LEU A 235 14.71 2.80 10.21
CA LEU A 235 15.37 2.59 8.93
C LEU A 235 16.87 2.84 9.04
N LEU A 236 17.65 2.35 8.07
CA LEU A 236 19.09 2.63 8.01
C LEU A 236 19.40 4.13 7.99
N VAL A 237 18.53 4.95 7.37
CA VAL A 237 18.67 6.41 7.39
C VAL A 237 18.48 6.98 8.79
N ASP A 238 17.62 6.39 9.62
CA ASP A 238 17.41 6.82 11.01
C ASP A 238 18.64 6.55 11.89
N VAL A 239 19.54 5.65 11.45
CA VAL A 239 20.80 5.34 12.14
C VAL A 239 21.95 6.17 11.55
N LYS A 240 22.06 6.25 10.22
CA LYS A 240 23.10 7.04 9.53
C LYS A 240 22.92 8.54 9.76
N ILE A 241 21.69 8.99 9.81
CA ILE A 241 21.27 10.33 10.21
C ILE A 241 20.40 10.13 11.44
N PRO A 242 21.02 10.06 12.64
CA PRO A 242 20.33 9.72 13.87
C PRO A 242 18.99 10.45 14.00
N SER A 243 17.91 9.69 13.93
CA SER A 243 16.56 10.21 14.19
C SER A 243 16.36 10.38 15.68
N LEU A 244 15.43 11.26 16.09
CA LEU A 244 15.05 11.43 17.50
C LEU A 244 14.82 10.11 18.24
N ARG A 245 14.19 9.13 17.59
CA ARG A 245 13.91 7.81 18.19
C ARG A 245 15.17 7.03 18.51
N VAL A 246 16.17 7.11 17.63
CA VAL A 246 17.48 6.45 17.83
C VAL A 246 18.30 7.22 18.86
N LEU A 247 18.21 8.55 18.87
CA LEU A 247 18.93 9.41 19.81
C LEU A 247 18.45 9.21 21.26
N VAL A 248 17.14 9.02 21.47
CA VAL A 248 16.57 8.71 22.79
C VAL A 248 17.07 7.37 23.32
N GLU A 249 17.14 6.34 22.46
CA GLU A 249 17.58 4.99 22.87
C GLU A 249 19.08 4.91 23.17
N VAL A 250 19.90 5.73 22.49
CA VAL A 250 21.36 5.70 22.60
C VAL A 250 21.88 6.47 23.84
N GLU A 251 21.00 7.00 24.71
CA GLU A 251 21.36 7.78 25.91
C GLU A 251 22.54 8.73 25.65
N LEU A 252 22.40 9.61 24.65
CA LEU A 252 23.41 10.64 24.44
C LEU A 252 23.47 11.56 25.66
N GLU A 253 24.69 11.97 26.01
CA GLU A 253 25.01 12.85 27.14
C GLU A 253 24.18 14.15 27.17
N ASP A 254 23.63 14.58 26.04
CA ASP A 254 22.77 15.77 25.91
C ASP A 254 21.26 15.44 25.91
N LEU A 255 20.78 14.83 27.01
CA LEU A 255 19.35 14.54 27.22
C LEU A 255 18.46 15.80 27.07
N ASP A 256 18.97 16.96 27.49
CA ASP A 256 18.27 18.25 27.44
C ASP A 256 18.03 18.75 26.00
N TRP A 257 18.95 18.47 25.08
CA TRP A 257 18.80 18.80 23.68
C TRP A 257 17.72 17.93 23.02
N VAL A 258 17.72 16.62 23.30
CA VAL A 258 16.73 15.67 22.78
C VAL A 258 15.33 16.04 23.30
N ASN A 259 15.21 16.35 24.59
CA ASN A 259 13.95 16.79 25.21
C ASN A 259 13.44 18.12 24.63
N SER A 260 14.33 19.08 24.37
CA SER A 260 13.99 20.35 23.72
C SER A 260 13.49 20.17 22.28
N LEU A 261 14.10 19.26 21.52
CA LEU A 261 13.66 18.96 20.15
C LEU A 261 12.34 18.16 20.11
N MET A 262 12.13 17.25 21.07
CA MET A 262 10.88 16.50 21.22
C MET A 262 9.71 17.43 21.57
N SER A 263 9.92 18.38 22.49
CA SER A 263 8.90 19.38 22.84
C SER A 263 8.55 20.29 21.66
N TRP A 264 9.53 20.71 20.86
CA TRP A 264 9.29 21.44 19.61
C TRP A 264 8.51 20.62 18.58
N ALA A 265 8.86 19.35 18.40
CA ALA A 265 8.19 18.45 17.46
C ALA A 265 6.72 18.16 17.82
N ALA A 266 6.37 18.27 19.12
CA ALA A 266 5.01 18.09 19.62
C ALA A 266 4.11 19.32 19.42
N LEU A 267 4.65 20.47 19.00
CA LEU A 267 3.86 21.68 18.75
C LEU A 267 2.98 21.55 17.49
N PRO A 268 1.79 22.18 17.47
CA PRO A 268 0.96 22.30 16.26
C PRO A 268 1.75 22.88 15.08
N LYS A 269 1.52 22.38 13.86
CA LYS A 269 2.29 22.76 12.65
C LYS A 269 2.31 24.27 12.38
N GLU A 270 1.24 24.97 12.74
CA GLU A 270 1.12 26.44 12.66
C GLU A 270 2.11 27.20 13.57
N ASN A 271 2.58 26.53 14.63
CA ASN A 271 3.54 27.02 15.61
C ASN A 271 4.98 26.56 15.31
N GLN A 272 5.19 25.69 14.32
CA GLN A 272 6.50 25.29 13.82
C GLN A 272 7.00 26.30 12.76
N LYS A 273 7.30 27.54 13.16
CA LYS A 273 7.86 28.55 12.24
C LYS A 273 9.40 28.45 12.14
N GLY A 274 9.91 28.70 10.94
CA GLY A 274 11.31 28.46 10.54
C GLY A 274 12.36 29.19 11.37
N ILE A 275 13.42 28.47 11.70
CA ILE A 275 14.64 28.97 12.35
C ILE A 275 15.46 29.72 11.30
N ARG A 276 15.48 31.04 11.37
CA ARG A 276 16.39 31.90 10.60
C ARG A 276 17.16 32.78 11.60
N GLN A 277 18.49 32.69 11.57
CA GLN A 277 19.40 33.45 12.41
C GLN A 277 19.05 34.94 12.44
N LYS A 278 18.72 35.48 13.62
CA LYS A 278 18.98 36.88 13.98
C LYS A 278 19.24 36.98 15.50
N GLY A 279 20.48 37.29 15.82
CA GLY A 279 20.90 38.17 16.93
C GLY A 279 20.43 37.84 18.35
N THR A 280 21.40 37.40 19.16
CA THR A 280 21.55 37.64 20.62
C THR A 280 20.62 36.90 21.60
N SER A 281 21.26 35.94 22.29
CA SER A 281 20.97 35.28 23.58
C SER A 281 19.61 34.62 23.81
N LEU A 282 19.53 33.33 23.46
CA LEU A 282 19.35 32.25 24.45
C LEU A 282 19.98 30.98 23.87
N HIS A 283 20.70 30.22 24.70
CA HIS A 283 21.61 29.14 24.34
C HIS A 283 21.01 28.09 23.38
N ILE A 284 21.59 28.00 22.18
CA ILE A 284 21.65 26.78 21.38
C ILE A 284 23.06 26.22 21.60
N PRO A 285 23.26 24.94 21.96
CA PRO A 285 24.53 24.30 21.68
C PRO A 285 24.57 24.03 20.17
N VAL A 286 25.12 24.99 19.41
CA VAL A 286 25.65 24.68 18.07
C VAL A 286 26.95 23.94 18.31
N GLY A 287 26.82 22.62 18.44
CA GLY A 287 27.89 21.67 18.62
C GLY A 287 27.26 20.29 18.50
N ARG A 288 27.21 19.76 17.28
CA ARG A 288 26.90 18.35 17.06
C ARG A 288 28.08 17.58 17.67
N PRO A 289 27.91 16.72 18.70
CA PRO A 289 28.96 15.78 19.04
C PRO A 289 29.25 14.96 17.78
N SER A 290 30.51 14.71 17.46
CA SER A 290 30.94 13.85 16.35
C SER A 290 30.40 12.44 16.58
N ALA A 291 29.14 12.19 16.21
CA ALA A 291 28.49 10.88 16.30
C ALA A 291 29.20 9.78 15.46
N GLN A 292 30.24 10.14 14.70
CA GLN A 292 31.12 9.20 14.01
C GLN A 292 32.19 8.57 14.93
N GLU A 293 32.61 9.21 16.02
CA GLU A 293 33.63 8.65 16.92
C GLU A 293 33.02 7.63 17.90
N ASN A 294 31.85 7.96 18.48
CA ASN A 294 31.21 7.09 19.48
C ASN A 294 30.63 5.78 18.90
N LEU A 295 30.28 5.73 17.60
CA LEU A 295 29.80 4.51 16.95
C LEU A 295 30.93 3.51 16.66
N VAL A 296 32.15 3.98 16.42
CA VAL A 296 33.34 3.13 16.23
C VAL A 296 33.79 2.52 17.55
N ASP A 297 33.70 3.27 18.66
CA ASP A 297 34.06 2.78 19.99
C ASP A 297 33.02 1.80 20.58
N LEU A 298 31.73 1.96 20.23
CA LEU A 298 30.69 0.98 20.57
C LEU A 298 30.84 -0.36 19.82
N GLN A 299 31.36 -0.32 18.58
CA GLN A 299 31.69 -1.54 17.84
C GLN A 299 32.97 -2.22 18.36
N ARG A 300 33.95 -1.43 18.83
CA ARG A 300 35.18 -1.95 19.47
C ARG A 300 34.93 -2.61 20.83
N SER A 301 34.00 -2.08 21.63
CA SER A 301 33.64 -2.67 22.93
C SER A 301 32.80 -3.94 22.79
N LYS A 302 31.92 -4.05 21.79
CA LYS A 302 31.18 -5.29 21.49
C LYS A 302 32.06 -6.39 20.92
N GLY A 303 33.04 -6.07 20.07
CA GLY A 303 33.99 -7.05 19.52
C GLY A 303 34.92 -7.69 20.57
N LYS A 304 34.97 -7.16 21.79
CA LYS A 304 35.75 -7.73 22.91
C LYS A 304 34.95 -8.71 23.77
N ILE A 305 33.62 -8.73 23.66
CA ILE A 305 32.74 -9.63 24.41
C ILE A 305 32.49 -10.93 23.63
N ASP A 306 32.60 -10.90 22.30
CA ASP A 306 32.42 -12.08 21.44
C ASP A 306 33.70 -12.95 21.30
N SER A 307 34.78 -12.65 22.04
CA SER A 307 35.99 -13.48 22.08
C SER A 307 36.13 -14.33 23.35
N GLU A 308 35.12 -14.34 24.23
CA GLU A 308 35.06 -15.19 25.44
C GLU A 308 33.81 -16.11 25.49
N LEU A 309 33.22 -16.42 24.34
CA LEU A 309 32.20 -17.47 24.14
C LEU A 309 32.59 -18.37 22.96
#